data_AF-A0AA43LD87-F1
#
_entry.id   AF-A0AA43LD87-F1
#
_cell.length_a   1.000
_cell.length_b   1.000
_cell.length_c   1.000
_cell.angle_alpha   90.00
_cell.angle_beta   90.00
_cell.angle_gamma   90.00
#
_symmetry.space_group_name_H-M   'P 1'
#
loop_
_entity.id
_entity.type
_entity.pdbx_description
1 polymer ?
#
loop_
_entity_poly.entity_id
_entity_poly.type
_entity_poly.pdbx_seq_one_letter_code
_entity_poly.pdbx_strand_id
1 'polypeptide(L)'
;MPAINKSLRKVFSYLRRYARYITIAFNVVALVLLLCSYLAWSVSPAQTTAFAYIGIGFIFVFVVNILFVLLWFIVGLWKYGLVALVCILLCWKPILTYFPMHGRTKDVPEDCFKLLSYNVFIFNWDMNWKKGPDQNPIIKYINDSDADIVCLQEFAYEKKKRQSLEQVLKETFPDYPYSSIVNLRARESNIIYGLLCLSKYPIESSTQIPIEARDNGAVLCKLNVKGKTVSLFINHLESNRITANDKKLYSEFMKEKTAEKFDSVTHNIRQKLNIAYQTRARQADLISEWIKNQDSDAIIVCGDFNDTPISYAYNRIKGDLNDAYYETGFGPGISYHANYFWFRIDHIMHSQNLEAFNCTVDRSIKNSDHYPIYSYLRFKD
;
A
#
# COMPACT_ATOMS: atom_id res chain seq x y z
N MET A 1 5.47 52.12 -40.20
CA MET A 1 5.88 50.72 -39.88
C MET A 1 6.66 50.52 -38.55
N PRO A 2 7.49 51.46 -38.04
CA PRO A 2 8.23 51.25 -36.77
C PRO A 2 7.37 51.23 -35.50
N ALA A 3 6.31 52.04 -35.44
CA ALA A 3 5.44 52.16 -34.26
C ALA A 3 4.58 50.91 -33.99
N ILE A 4 4.10 50.25 -35.05
CA ILE A 4 3.33 48.99 -34.97
C ILE A 4 4.22 47.87 -34.39
N ASN A 5 5.50 47.82 -34.79
CA ASN A 5 6.48 46.86 -34.29
C ASN A 5 6.81 47.12 -32.80
N LYS A 6 6.85 48.39 -32.34
CA LYS A 6 7.05 48.75 -30.92
C LYS A 6 5.84 48.41 -30.05
N SER A 7 4.62 48.61 -30.56
CA SER A 7 3.37 48.22 -29.87
C SER A 7 3.26 46.71 -29.72
N LEU A 8 3.49 45.95 -30.81
CA LEU A 8 3.49 44.48 -30.78
C LEU A 8 4.56 43.93 -29.83
N ARG A 9 5.79 44.47 -29.85
CA ARG A 9 6.84 44.07 -28.89
C ARG A 9 6.45 44.33 -27.43
N LYS A 10 5.75 45.43 -27.14
CA LYS A 10 5.21 45.69 -25.79
C LYS A 10 4.15 44.66 -25.41
N VAL A 11 3.21 44.34 -26.30
CA VAL A 11 2.19 43.31 -26.07
C VAL A 11 2.83 41.94 -25.81
N PHE A 12 3.79 41.51 -26.63
CA PHE A 12 4.53 40.27 -26.41
C PHE A 12 5.32 40.26 -25.09
N SER A 13 5.89 41.40 -24.68
CA SER A 13 6.55 41.56 -23.37
C SER A 13 5.56 41.38 -22.21
N TYR A 14 4.37 41.99 -22.29
CA TYR A 14 3.33 41.81 -21.28
C TYR A 14 2.85 40.36 -21.22
N LEU A 15 2.53 39.74 -22.36
CA LEU A 15 2.11 38.34 -22.42
C LEU A 15 3.15 37.39 -21.80
N ARG A 16 4.44 37.59 -22.12
CA ARG A 16 5.54 36.80 -21.53
C ARG A 16 5.64 36.99 -20.01
N ARG A 17 5.40 38.20 -19.53
CA ARG A 17 5.41 38.52 -18.09
C ARG A 17 4.22 37.87 -17.37
N TYR A 18 3.02 37.95 -17.93
CA TYR A 18 1.83 37.30 -17.38
C TYR A 18 1.97 35.77 -17.37
N ALA A 19 2.41 35.18 -18.48
CA ALA A 19 2.68 33.75 -18.56
C ALA A 19 3.67 33.32 -17.47
N ARG A 20 4.76 34.07 -17.27
CA ARG A 20 5.72 33.81 -16.19
C ARG A 20 5.08 33.85 -14.81
N TYR A 21 4.26 34.86 -14.50
CA TYR A 21 3.60 34.95 -13.19
C TYR A 21 2.64 33.79 -12.96
N ILE A 22 1.90 33.39 -13.98
CA ILE A 22 1.02 32.22 -13.92
C ILE A 22 1.84 30.94 -13.67
N THR A 23 2.94 30.73 -14.39
CA THR A 23 3.84 29.59 -14.18
C THR A 23 4.44 29.57 -12.77
N ILE A 24 4.86 30.73 -12.25
CA ILE A 24 5.35 30.85 -10.88
C ILE A 24 4.24 30.52 -9.88
N ALA A 25 3.01 30.99 -10.09
CA ALA A 25 1.89 30.69 -9.21
C ALA A 25 1.60 29.17 -9.15
N PHE A 26 1.54 28.50 -10.30
CA PHE A 26 1.39 27.04 -10.35
C PHE A 26 2.56 26.31 -9.69
N ASN A 27 3.79 26.78 -9.88
CA ASN A 27 4.96 26.23 -9.21
C ASN A 27 4.85 26.34 -7.69
N VAL A 28 4.50 27.52 -7.17
CA VAL A 28 4.30 27.74 -5.73
C VAL A 28 3.24 26.79 -5.18
N VAL A 29 2.11 26.61 -5.87
CA VAL A 29 1.08 25.63 -5.48
C VAL A 29 1.65 24.22 -5.44
N ALA A 30 2.40 23.80 -6.47
CA ALA A 30 3.02 22.48 -6.50
C ALA A 30 4.02 22.27 -5.35
N LEU A 31 4.81 23.29 -4.99
CA LEU A 31 5.74 23.25 -3.87
C LEU A 31 5.03 23.16 -2.53
N VAL A 32 3.96 23.94 -2.34
CA VAL A 32 3.13 23.88 -1.13
C VAL A 32 2.51 22.49 -0.98
N LEU A 33 1.94 21.93 -2.04
CA LEU A 33 1.39 20.57 -2.02
C LEU A 33 2.45 19.52 -1.67
N LEU A 34 3.66 19.66 -2.20
CA LEU A 34 4.77 18.75 -1.89
C LEU A 34 5.15 18.83 -0.40
N LEU A 35 5.31 20.03 0.15
CA LEU A 35 5.62 20.23 1.57
C LEU A 35 4.49 19.73 2.48
N CYS A 36 3.24 19.88 2.05
CA CYS A 36 2.08 19.37 2.77
C CYS A 36 1.97 17.84 2.78
N SER A 37 2.81 17.10 2.05
CA SER A 37 2.79 15.63 2.09
C SER A 37 3.09 15.08 3.49
N TYR A 38 3.89 15.79 4.30
CA TYR A 38 4.12 15.42 5.70
C TYR A 38 2.85 15.46 6.55
N LEU A 39 1.90 16.33 6.20
CA LEU A 39 0.62 16.43 6.91
C LEU A 39 -0.28 15.22 6.62
N ALA A 40 -0.05 14.51 5.52
CA ALA A 40 -0.75 13.25 5.25
C ALA A 40 -0.38 12.16 6.28
N TRP A 41 0.79 12.24 6.90
CA TRP A 41 1.23 11.31 7.95
C TRP A 41 0.75 11.68 9.35
N SER A 42 0.59 12.98 9.64
CA SER A 42 0.36 13.47 11.01
C SER A 42 -1.09 13.92 11.27
N VAL A 43 -1.82 14.37 10.24
CA VAL A 43 -3.19 14.84 10.40
C VAL A 43 -4.15 13.68 10.15
N SER A 44 -4.89 13.30 11.19
CA SER A 44 -5.89 12.23 11.09
C SER A 44 -7.00 12.58 10.09
N PRO A 45 -7.35 11.68 9.15
CA PRO A 45 -8.50 11.85 8.27
C PRO A 45 -9.84 12.01 9.00
N ALA A 46 -9.93 11.59 10.27
CA ALA A 46 -11.09 11.85 11.12
C ALA A 46 -11.29 13.35 11.40
N GLN A 47 -10.22 14.16 11.35
CA GLN A 47 -10.30 15.63 11.45
C GLN A 47 -10.51 16.25 10.07
N THR A 48 -9.71 15.87 9.08
CA THR A 48 -9.84 16.32 7.69
C THR A 48 -9.19 15.37 6.71
N THR A 49 -9.87 15.07 5.61
CA THR A 49 -9.38 14.18 4.55
C THR A 49 -8.53 14.92 3.51
N ALA A 50 -8.39 16.25 3.61
CA ALA A 50 -7.68 17.07 2.64
C ALA A 50 -6.24 16.59 2.39
N PHE A 51 -5.51 16.25 3.46
CA PHE A 51 -4.12 15.79 3.36
C PHE A 51 -4.01 14.34 2.87
N ALA A 52 -5.02 13.50 3.11
CA ALA A 52 -5.06 12.16 2.55
C ALA A 52 -5.13 12.19 1.01
N TYR A 53 -5.81 13.17 0.42
CA TYR A 53 -5.80 13.39 -1.03
C TYR A 53 -4.43 13.81 -1.58
N ILE A 54 -3.63 14.54 -0.80
CA ILE A 54 -2.24 14.84 -1.16
C ILE A 54 -1.42 13.54 -1.13
N GLY A 55 -1.65 12.68 -0.14
CA GLY A 55 -1.02 11.37 -0.02
C GLY A 55 -1.21 10.47 -1.23
N ILE A 56 -2.47 10.23 -1.62
CA ILE A 56 -2.77 9.41 -2.82
C ILE A 56 -2.25 10.04 -4.12
N GLY A 57 -2.22 11.38 -4.20
CA GLY A 57 -1.68 12.14 -5.34
C GLY A 57 -0.18 12.41 -5.29
N PHE A 58 0.54 11.89 -4.29
CA PHE A 58 1.91 12.32 -3.97
C PHE A 58 2.87 12.16 -5.14
N ILE A 59 2.83 11.02 -5.84
CA ILE A 59 3.73 10.76 -6.97
C ILE A 59 3.54 11.77 -8.11
N PHE A 60 2.29 12.18 -8.37
CA PHE A 60 1.99 13.21 -9.37
C PHE A 60 2.52 14.57 -8.92
N VAL A 61 2.29 14.94 -7.66
CA VAL A 61 2.81 16.20 -7.08
C VAL A 61 4.34 16.22 -7.16
N PHE A 62 5.01 15.12 -6.83
CA PHE A 62 6.46 15.00 -6.92
C PHE A 62 6.97 15.16 -8.36
N VAL A 63 6.40 14.45 -9.33
CA VAL A 63 6.78 14.54 -10.75
C VAL A 63 6.57 15.96 -11.30
N VAL A 64 5.44 16.61 -10.98
CA VAL A 64 5.20 18.00 -11.39
C VAL A 64 6.29 18.94 -10.87
N ASN A 65 6.75 18.75 -9.63
CA ASN A 65 7.85 19.55 -9.08
C ASN A 65 9.19 19.29 -9.79
N ILE A 66 9.48 18.04 -10.18
CA ILE A 66 10.66 17.72 -11.02
C ILE A 66 10.56 18.42 -12.38
N LEU A 67 9.40 18.37 -13.03
CA LEU A 67 9.18 19.06 -14.31
C LEU A 67 9.39 20.57 -14.18
N PHE A 68 8.97 21.17 -13.07
CA PHE A 68 9.23 22.57 -12.79
C PHE A 68 10.71 22.89 -12.59
N VAL A 69 11.46 22.05 -11.87
CA VAL A 69 12.91 22.20 -11.76
C VAL A 69 13.53 22.24 -13.16
N LEU A 70 13.24 21.23 -13.99
CA LEU A 70 13.75 21.15 -15.37
C LEU A 70 13.36 22.38 -16.19
N LEU A 71 12.09 22.79 -16.13
CA LEU A 71 11.59 23.97 -16.82
C LEU A 71 12.43 25.22 -16.47
N TRP A 72 12.65 25.48 -15.18
CA TRP A 72 13.37 26.68 -14.73
C TRP A 72 14.83 26.71 -15.16
N PHE A 73 15.50 25.55 -15.19
CA PHE A 73 16.85 25.45 -15.73
C PHE A 73 16.88 25.67 -17.25
N ILE A 74 15.94 25.08 -18.01
CA ILE A 74 15.85 25.24 -19.47
C ILE A 74 15.61 26.70 -19.88
N VAL A 75 14.73 27.42 -19.17
CA VAL A 75 14.43 28.84 -19.48
C VAL A 75 15.44 29.83 -18.90
N GLY A 76 16.52 29.35 -18.27
CA GLY A 76 17.59 30.18 -17.71
C GLY A 76 17.23 30.91 -16.40
N LEU A 77 16.12 30.55 -15.76
CA LEU A 77 15.68 31.14 -14.49
C LEU A 77 16.04 30.24 -13.30
N TRP A 78 17.31 29.86 -13.23
CA TRP A 78 17.87 28.85 -12.31
C TRP A 78 17.55 29.09 -10.82
N LYS A 79 17.34 30.34 -10.39
CA LYS A 79 16.97 30.65 -8.99
C LYS A 79 15.66 30.00 -8.57
N TYR A 80 14.65 29.96 -9.44
CA TYR A 80 13.39 29.24 -9.15
C TYR A 80 13.59 27.73 -9.14
N GLY A 81 14.47 27.23 -10.02
CA GLY A 81 14.89 25.82 -10.03
C GLY A 81 15.56 25.41 -8.71
N LEU A 82 16.42 26.26 -8.15
CA LEU A 82 17.06 26.02 -6.85
C LEU A 82 16.06 26.01 -5.69
N VAL A 83 15.09 26.93 -5.67
CA VAL A 83 14.02 26.92 -4.65
C VAL A 83 13.24 25.60 -4.71
N ALA A 84 12.83 25.18 -5.91
CA ALA A 84 12.11 23.92 -6.08
C ALA A 84 12.97 22.69 -5.67
N LEU A 85 14.27 22.72 -5.98
CA LEU A 85 15.21 21.67 -5.56
C LEU A 85 15.35 21.61 -4.03
N VAL A 86 15.46 22.76 -3.36
CA VAL A 86 15.49 22.81 -1.89
C VAL A 86 14.22 22.23 -1.29
N CYS A 87 13.04 22.57 -1.81
CA CYS A 87 11.78 21.99 -1.34
C CYS A 87 11.72 20.46 -1.54
N ILE A 88 12.22 19.95 -2.67
CA ILE A 88 12.35 18.51 -2.91
C ILE A 88 13.28 17.87 -1.89
N LEU A 89 14.44 18.48 -1.61
CA LEU A 89 15.37 18.00 -0.59
C LEU A 89 14.77 18.00 0.81
N LEU A 90 13.94 18.99 1.15
CA LEU A 90 13.20 19.00 2.42
C LEU A 90 12.15 17.86 2.51
N CYS A 91 11.66 17.38 1.36
CA CYS A 91 10.70 16.27 1.27
C CYS A 91 11.37 14.91 1.00
N TRP A 92 12.68 14.80 1.23
CA TRP A 92 13.43 13.56 0.97
C TRP A 92 12.85 12.34 1.68
N LYS A 93 12.33 12.47 2.91
CA LYS A 93 11.71 11.37 3.65
C LYS A 93 10.48 10.83 2.93
N PRO A 94 9.39 11.60 2.67
CA PRO A 94 8.27 11.13 1.85
C PRO A 94 8.70 10.54 0.50
N ILE A 95 9.67 11.17 -0.17
CA ILE A 95 10.17 10.69 -1.46
C ILE A 95 10.78 9.29 -1.32
N LEU A 96 11.69 9.07 -0.38
CA LEU A 96 12.30 7.76 -0.16
C LEU A 96 11.33 6.75 0.46
N THR A 97 10.37 7.19 1.28
CA THR A 97 9.28 6.33 1.76
C THR A 97 8.42 5.81 0.63
N TYR A 98 8.17 6.59 -0.43
CA TYR A 98 7.40 6.12 -1.59
C TYR A 98 8.28 5.42 -2.64
N PHE A 99 9.46 5.98 -2.92
CA PHE A 99 10.38 5.58 -3.98
C PHE A 99 11.80 5.36 -3.40
N PRO A 100 12.01 4.32 -2.59
CA PRO A 100 13.34 3.96 -2.12
C PRO A 100 14.24 3.53 -3.29
N MET A 101 15.56 3.67 -3.13
CA MET A 101 16.54 3.43 -4.19
C MET A 101 17.64 2.48 -3.72
N HIS A 102 17.26 1.36 -3.10
CA HIS A 102 18.21 0.35 -2.64
C HIS A 102 18.50 -0.68 -3.74
N GLY A 103 19.78 -1.02 -3.92
CA GLY A 103 20.18 -2.15 -4.76
C GLY A 103 19.83 -3.48 -4.09
N ARG A 104 19.59 -4.52 -4.88
CA ARG A 104 19.32 -5.86 -4.35
C ARG A 104 20.58 -6.45 -3.74
N THR A 105 20.49 -6.95 -2.52
CA THR A 105 21.56 -7.73 -1.88
C THR A 105 21.69 -9.07 -2.60
N LYS A 106 22.90 -9.42 -3.04
CA LYS A 106 23.16 -10.67 -3.76
C LYS A 106 23.03 -11.89 -2.85
N ASP A 107 23.69 -11.84 -1.70
CA ASP A 107 23.76 -12.93 -0.74
C ASP A 107 22.91 -12.58 0.48
N VAL A 108 21.68 -13.11 0.51
CA VAL A 108 20.83 -13.01 1.70
C VAL A 108 21.38 -13.97 2.76
N PRO A 109 21.53 -13.55 4.03
CA PRO A 109 22.01 -14.44 5.09
C PRO A 109 21.20 -15.73 5.20
N GLU A 110 21.86 -16.87 5.41
CA GLU A 110 21.22 -18.19 5.49
C GLU A 110 20.29 -18.33 6.70
N ASP A 111 20.53 -17.55 7.74
CA ASP A 111 19.72 -17.53 8.97
C ASP A 111 18.49 -16.62 8.87
N CYS A 112 18.23 -16.01 7.71
CA CYS A 112 16.96 -15.33 7.45
C CYS A 112 15.77 -16.31 7.49
N PHE A 113 14.57 -15.74 7.60
CA PHE A 113 13.31 -16.39 7.24
C PHE A 113 12.53 -15.48 6.29
N LYS A 114 11.80 -16.07 5.34
CA LYS A 114 11.04 -15.32 4.34
C LYS A 114 9.60 -15.14 4.77
N LEU A 115 9.15 -13.89 4.85
CA LEU A 115 7.75 -13.53 5.09
C LEU A 115 7.12 -13.05 3.79
N LEU A 116 5.98 -13.63 3.43
CA LEU A 116 5.16 -13.28 2.28
C LEU A 116 3.81 -12.74 2.76
N SER A 117 3.39 -11.59 2.26
CA SER A 117 2.02 -11.09 2.39
C SER A 117 1.37 -10.97 1.02
N TYR A 118 0.12 -11.41 0.89
CA TYR A 118 -0.58 -11.38 -0.38
C TYR A 118 -2.09 -11.21 -0.18
N ASN A 119 -2.67 -10.12 -0.70
CA ASN A 119 -4.11 -10.06 -0.91
C ASN A 119 -4.44 -10.88 -2.16
N VAL A 120 -5.23 -11.91 -1.95
CA VAL A 120 -5.39 -12.95 -2.95
C VAL A 120 -6.70 -12.88 -3.70
N PHE A 121 -7.51 -11.86 -3.43
CA PHE A 121 -8.74 -11.54 -4.14
C PHE A 121 -9.68 -12.74 -4.29
N ILE A 122 -9.92 -13.48 -3.19
CA ILE A 122 -10.79 -14.67 -3.18
C ILE A 122 -10.30 -15.71 -4.21
N PHE A 123 -8.97 -15.72 -4.44
CA PHE A 123 -8.27 -16.39 -5.53
C PHE A 123 -8.92 -16.23 -6.91
N ASN A 124 -9.21 -14.98 -7.27
CA ASN A 124 -9.82 -14.56 -8.54
C ASN A 124 -11.22 -15.15 -8.77
N TRP A 125 -12.05 -15.11 -7.72
CA TRP A 125 -13.43 -15.63 -7.71
C TRP A 125 -13.54 -17.15 -7.95
N ASP A 126 -12.43 -17.89 -7.89
CA ASP A 126 -12.42 -19.34 -7.93
C ASP A 126 -12.26 -19.92 -6.52
N MET A 127 -13.40 -20.09 -5.85
CA MET A 127 -13.49 -20.76 -4.54
C MET A 127 -13.47 -22.29 -4.66
N ASN A 128 -13.22 -22.87 -5.84
CA ASN A 128 -13.26 -24.32 -6.03
C ASN A 128 -11.85 -24.95 -6.02
N TRP A 129 -11.31 -25.06 -4.82
CA TRP A 129 -9.95 -25.56 -4.50
C TRP A 129 -9.73 -27.04 -4.89
N LYS A 130 -10.80 -27.73 -5.30
CA LYS A 130 -10.89 -29.18 -5.52
C LYS A 130 -9.99 -29.75 -6.61
N LYS A 131 -9.30 -28.91 -7.38
CA LYS A 131 -8.54 -29.38 -8.53
C LYS A 131 -7.02 -29.42 -8.31
N GLY A 132 -6.57 -29.18 -7.08
CA GLY A 132 -5.16 -29.28 -6.67
C GLY A 132 -4.33 -28.01 -6.92
N PRO A 133 -3.10 -27.94 -6.37
CA PRO A 133 -2.21 -26.78 -6.51
C PRO A 133 -1.88 -26.43 -7.98
N ASP A 134 -1.89 -27.42 -8.87
CA ASP A 134 -1.60 -27.24 -10.30
C ASP A 134 -2.68 -26.45 -11.07
N GLN A 135 -3.85 -26.20 -10.47
CA GLN A 135 -4.96 -25.54 -11.16
C GLN A 135 -5.25 -24.12 -10.69
N ASN A 136 -4.73 -23.71 -9.53
CA ASN A 136 -4.79 -22.32 -9.11
C ASN A 136 -3.37 -21.70 -9.11
N PRO A 137 -3.05 -20.79 -10.04
CA PRO A 137 -1.74 -20.17 -10.11
C PRO A 137 -1.29 -19.47 -8.82
N ILE A 138 -2.22 -18.98 -8.00
CA ILE A 138 -1.89 -18.36 -6.72
C ILE A 138 -1.46 -19.41 -5.70
N ILE A 139 -2.16 -20.54 -5.62
CA ILE A 139 -1.76 -21.66 -4.74
C ILE A 139 -0.38 -22.17 -5.16
N LYS A 140 -0.18 -22.39 -6.47
CA LYS A 140 1.12 -22.80 -7.00
C LYS A 140 2.22 -21.81 -6.63
N TYR A 141 1.98 -20.51 -6.84
CA TYR A 141 2.94 -19.47 -6.47
C TYR A 141 3.28 -19.49 -4.97
N ILE A 142 2.29 -19.69 -4.09
CA ILE A 142 2.53 -19.76 -2.64
C ILE A 142 3.43 -20.96 -2.29
N ASN A 143 3.17 -22.14 -2.87
CA ASN A 143 4.00 -23.34 -2.66
C ASN A 143 5.41 -23.17 -3.24
N ASP A 144 5.52 -22.57 -4.43
CA ASP A 144 6.81 -22.33 -5.10
C ASP A 144 7.58 -21.13 -4.51
N SER A 145 6.97 -20.36 -3.59
CA SER A 145 7.57 -19.13 -3.07
C SER A 145 8.70 -19.37 -2.08
N ASP A 146 8.82 -20.57 -1.50
CA ASP A 146 9.71 -20.89 -0.38
C ASP A 146 9.62 -19.88 0.79
N ALA A 147 8.43 -19.35 1.04
CA ALA A 147 8.18 -18.52 2.21
C ALA A 147 8.11 -19.40 3.47
N ASP A 148 8.62 -18.89 4.59
CA ASP A 148 8.50 -19.60 5.88
C ASP A 148 7.22 -19.20 6.62
N ILE A 149 6.73 -17.98 6.37
CA ILE A 149 5.48 -17.45 6.90
C ILE A 149 4.72 -16.77 5.75
N VAL A 150 3.45 -17.13 5.57
CA VAL A 150 2.57 -16.57 4.53
C VAL A 150 1.32 -15.98 5.17
N CYS A 151 1.05 -14.72 4.84
CA CYS A 151 -0.06 -13.93 5.36
C CYS A 151 -1.02 -13.58 4.21
N LEU A 152 -2.18 -14.21 4.16
CA LEU A 152 -3.16 -14.01 3.09
C LEU A 152 -4.32 -13.13 3.55
N GLN A 153 -4.63 -12.11 2.74
CA GLN A 153 -5.85 -11.32 2.86
C GLN A 153 -6.86 -11.78 1.80
N GLU A 154 -8.16 -11.59 2.06
CA GLU A 154 -9.26 -12.06 1.20
C GLU A 154 -9.21 -13.56 0.89
N PHE A 155 -8.70 -14.36 1.84
CA PHE A 155 -8.83 -15.81 1.75
C PHE A 155 -10.32 -16.17 1.80
N ALA A 156 -10.76 -17.07 0.93
CA ALA A 156 -12.12 -17.58 0.93
C ALA A 156 -12.16 -19.09 0.66
N TYR A 157 -12.98 -19.77 1.46
CA TYR A 157 -13.23 -21.21 1.32
C TYR A 157 -14.70 -21.52 1.55
N GLU A 158 -15.32 -22.23 0.61
CA GLU A 158 -16.67 -22.75 0.76
C GLU A 158 -16.66 -24.04 1.58
N LYS A 159 -17.37 -24.05 2.71
CA LYS A 159 -17.44 -25.21 3.61
C LYS A 159 -18.13 -26.38 2.92
N LYS A 160 -17.47 -27.55 2.96
CA LYS A 160 -18.05 -28.81 2.45
C LYS A 160 -18.37 -29.73 3.63
N LYS A 161 -19.56 -30.35 3.61
CA LYS A 161 -20.12 -31.15 4.72
C LYS A 161 -19.23 -32.29 5.25
N ARG A 162 -18.20 -32.71 4.52
CA ARG A 162 -17.36 -33.89 4.84
C ARG A 162 -15.85 -33.60 4.85
N GLN A 163 -15.44 -32.33 4.81
CA GLN A 163 -14.02 -31.98 4.72
C GLN A 163 -13.68 -30.89 5.74
N SER A 164 -12.73 -31.18 6.64
CA SER A 164 -12.24 -30.16 7.56
C SER A 164 -11.36 -29.16 6.80
N LEU A 165 -11.45 -27.88 7.15
CA LEU A 165 -10.59 -26.86 6.55
C LEU A 165 -9.11 -27.16 6.83
N GLU A 166 -8.79 -27.63 8.02
CA GLU A 166 -7.43 -28.02 8.39
C GLU A 166 -6.84 -29.06 7.43
N GLN A 167 -7.62 -30.09 7.08
CA GLN A 167 -7.18 -31.10 6.10
C GLN A 167 -6.97 -30.47 4.71
N VAL A 168 -7.89 -29.60 4.25
CA VAL A 168 -7.73 -28.89 2.97
C VAL A 168 -6.44 -28.08 2.94
N LEU A 169 -6.18 -27.32 4.00
CA LEU A 169 -4.99 -26.48 4.09
C LEU A 169 -3.72 -27.34 4.07
N LYS A 170 -3.69 -28.45 4.80
CA LYS A 170 -2.57 -29.39 4.81
C LYS A 170 -2.31 -30.05 3.45
N GLU A 171 -3.37 -30.41 2.73
CA GLU A 171 -3.25 -30.99 1.38
C GLU A 171 -2.82 -29.94 0.34
N THR A 172 -3.27 -28.70 0.51
CA THR A 172 -3.03 -27.60 -0.44
C THR A 172 -1.65 -26.96 -0.26
N PHE A 173 -1.21 -26.84 1.00
CA PHE A 173 0.01 -26.15 1.43
C PHE A 173 0.85 -27.07 2.32
N PRO A 174 1.42 -28.16 1.77
CA PRO A 174 2.03 -29.24 2.54
C PRO A 174 3.25 -28.81 3.37
N ASP A 175 3.97 -27.77 2.94
CA ASP A 175 5.16 -27.25 3.63
C ASP A 175 4.82 -26.43 4.89
N TYR A 176 3.54 -26.13 5.13
CA TYR A 176 3.09 -25.27 6.23
C TYR A 176 2.28 -26.10 7.25
N PRO A 177 2.95 -26.79 8.20
CA PRO A 177 2.29 -27.62 9.20
C PRO A 177 1.41 -26.83 10.18
N TYR A 178 1.63 -25.52 10.31
CA TYR A 178 0.85 -24.65 11.19
C TYR A 178 0.01 -23.68 10.37
N SER A 179 -1.28 -23.60 10.66
CA SER A 179 -2.20 -22.65 10.04
C SER A 179 -3.16 -22.04 11.04
N SER A 180 -3.54 -20.78 10.81
CA SER A 180 -4.53 -20.07 11.61
C SER A 180 -5.39 -19.17 10.75
N ILE A 181 -6.71 -19.23 10.95
CA ILE A 181 -7.66 -18.42 10.19
C ILE A 181 -8.57 -17.60 11.11
N VAL A 182 -8.75 -16.33 10.76
CA VAL A 182 -9.79 -15.48 11.33
C VAL A 182 -10.91 -15.32 10.32
N ASN A 183 -12.07 -15.88 10.63
CA ASN A 183 -13.27 -15.78 9.80
C ASN A 183 -14.03 -14.48 10.10
N LEU A 184 -13.81 -13.45 9.27
CA LEU A 184 -14.47 -12.15 9.38
C LEU A 184 -15.98 -12.24 9.10
N ARG A 185 -16.40 -13.24 8.33
CA ARG A 185 -17.81 -13.52 8.01
C ARG A 185 -18.38 -14.69 8.83
N ALA A 186 -18.03 -14.79 10.12
CA ALA A 186 -18.46 -15.88 10.99
C ALA A 186 -19.98 -16.13 11.04
N ARG A 187 -20.79 -15.09 10.78
CA ARG A 187 -22.26 -15.18 10.73
C ARG A 187 -22.80 -15.83 9.44
N GLU A 188 -21.98 -15.95 8.41
CA GLU A 188 -22.34 -16.59 7.14
C GLU A 188 -22.02 -18.09 7.23
N SER A 189 -23.04 -18.94 7.06
CA SER A 189 -22.95 -20.36 7.44
C SER A 189 -21.98 -21.17 6.56
N ASN A 190 -21.91 -20.87 5.26
CA ASN A 190 -21.26 -21.73 4.26
C ASN A 190 -19.92 -21.21 3.74
N ILE A 191 -19.52 -19.99 4.08
CA ILE A 191 -18.27 -19.39 3.59
C ILE A 191 -17.38 -19.07 4.79
N ILE A 192 -16.11 -19.43 4.67
CA ILE A 192 -15.04 -18.93 5.53
C ILE A 192 -14.33 -17.86 4.75
N TYR A 193 -14.31 -16.63 5.25
CA TYR A 193 -13.68 -15.49 4.59
C TYR A 193 -12.85 -14.71 5.60
N GLY A 194 -11.61 -14.39 5.26
CA GLY A 194 -10.82 -13.46 6.07
C GLY A 194 -9.32 -13.62 5.91
N LEU A 195 -8.63 -13.67 7.04
CA LEU A 195 -7.18 -13.62 7.14
C LEU A 195 -6.63 -15.00 7.47
N LEU A 196 -5.71 -15.50 6.65
CA LEU A 196 -5.04 -16.79 6.85
C LEU A 196 -3.55 -16.58 7.08
N CYS A 197 -3.04 -17.16 8.16
CA CYS A 197 -1.62 -17.35 8.41
C CYS A 197 -1.26 -18.80 8.12
N LEU A 198 -0.27 -19.03 7.24
CA LEU A 198 0.41 -20.31 7.06
C LEU A 198 1.84 -20.16 7.55
N SER A 199 2.38 -21.15 8.25
CA SER A 199 3.70 -21.05 8.85
C SER A 199 4.40 -22.40 8.93
N LYS A 200 5.71 -22.38 8.62
CA LYS A 200 6.65 -23.47 8.94
C LYS A 200 6.96 -23.52 10.44
N TYR A 201 6.77 -22.41 11.15
CA TYR A 201 6.99 -22.24 12.59
C TYR A 201 5.68 -22.39 13.40
N PRO A 202 5.72 -22.89 14.65
CA PRO A 202 4.53 -23.00 15.50
C PRO A 202 3.77 -21.69 15.68
N ILE A 203 2.45 -21.73 15.51
CA ILE A 203 1.53 -20.64 15.87
C ILE A 203 0.95 -20.98 17.25
N GLU A 204 1.39 -20.25 18.28
CA GLU A 204 1.04 -20.49 19.68
C GLU A 204 -0.34 -19.94 20.04
N SER A 205 -0.71 -18.79 19.46
CA SER A 205 -2.06 -18.22 19.60
C SER A 205 -2.42 -17.32 18.42
N SER A 206 -3.72 -17.10 18.25
CA SER A 206 -4.28 -16.22 17.21
C SER A 206 -5.49 -15.49 17.77
N THR A 207 -5.42 -14.15 17.75
CA THR A 207 -6.44 -13.27 18.35
C THR A 207 -6.87 -12.24 17.32
N GLN A 208 -8.16 -12.24 16.97
CA GLN A 208 -8.75 -11.20 16.14
C GLN A 208 -8.76 -9.86 16.89
N ILE A 209 -8.22 -8.82 16.25
CA ILE A 209 -8.32 -7.44 16.74
C ILE A 209 -9.75 -6.95 16.46
N PRO A 210 -10.42 -6.28 17.42
CA PRO A 210 -11.84 -5.93 17.32
C PRO A 210 -12.09 -4.76 16.35
N ILE A 211 -11.86 -5.00 15.06
CA ILE A 211 -12.19 -4.08 13.98
C ILE A 211 -13.65 -4.30 13.57
N GLU A 212 -14.44 -3.22 13.62
CA GLU A 212 -15.82 -3.20 13.17
C GLU A 212 -15.91 -3.09 11.64
N ALA A 213 -15.68 -4.21 10.94
CA ALA A 213 -15.89 -4.31 9.50
C ALA A 213 -16.36 -5.71 9.11
N ARG A 214 -17.06 -5.81 7.96
CA ARG A 214 -17.56 -7.09 7.44
C ARG A 214 -16.49 -7.89 6.72
N ASP A 215 -15.70 -7.21 5.90
CA ASP A 215 -14.78 -7.82 4.91
C ASP A 215 -13.31 -7.45 5.16
N ASN A 216 -13.07 -6.62 6.18
CA ASN A 216 -11.77 -6.11 6.56
C ASN A 216 -11.53 -6.45 8.04
N GLY A 217 -10.26 -6.53 8.45
CA GLY A 217 -9.93 -6.92 9.81
C GLY A 217 -8.43 -6.96 10.05
N ALA A 218 -8.07 -7.31 11.28
CA ALA A 218 -6.69 -7.55 11.67
C ALA A 218 -6.63 -8.70 12.67
N VAL A 219 -5.51 -9.42 12.65
CA VAL A 219 -5.24 -10.53 13.57
C VAL A 219 -3.83 -10.40 14.12
N LEU A 220 -3.69 -10.68 15.42
CA LEU A 220 -2.42 -10.90 16.09
C LEU A 220 -2.20 -12.40 16.22
N CYS A 221 -1.17 -12.93 15.57
CA CYS A 221 -0.65 -14.27 15.80
C CYS A 221 0.62 -14.21 16.64
N LYS A 222 0.75 -15.07 17.65
CA LYS A 222 2.01 -15.29 18.37
C LYS A 222 2.68 -16.53 17.76
N LEU A 223 3.89 -16.38 17.24
CA LEU A 223 4.65 -17.45 16.62
C LEU A 223 5.94 -17.73 17.41
N ASN A 224 6.39 -18.98 17.38
CA ASN A 224 7.72 -19.36 17.86
C ASN A 224 8.67 -19.52 16.67
N VAL A 225 9.36 -18.44 16.31
CA VAL A 225 10.28 -18.42 15.16
C VAL A 225 11.70 -18.63 15.67
N LYS A 226 12.28 -19.79 15.37
CA LYS A 226 13.65 -20.17 15.78
C LYS A 226 13.91 -19.97 17.30
N GLY A 227 12.92 -20.28 18.14
CA GLY A 227 13.02 -20.17 19.60
C GLY A 227 12.70 -18.78 20.17
N LYS A 228 12.31 -17.81 19.32
CA LYS A 228 11.92 -16.44 19.69
C LYS A 228 10.42 -16.25 19.52
N THR A 229 9.78 -15.56 20.46
CA THR A 229 8.36 -15.21 20.35
C THR A 229 8.20 -14.00 19.43
N VAL A 230 7.42 -14.17 18.36
CA VAL A 230 7.12 -13.11 17.38
C VAL A 230 5.64 -12.75 17.41
N SER A 231 5.33 -11.48 17.64
CA SER A 231 4.00 -10.92 17.42
C SER A 231 3.83 -10.55 15.95
N LEU A 232 3.07 -11.35 15.20
CA LEU A 232 2.74 -11.10 13.80
C LEU A 232 1.34 -10.48 13.70
N PHE A 233 1.26 -9.27 13.16
CA PHE A 233 0.03 -8.60 12.81
C PHE A 233 -0.24 -8.75 11.31
N ILE A 234 -1.36 -9.39 10.97
CA ILE A 234 -1.85 -9.45 9.59
C ILE A 234 -3.04 -8.52 9.48
N ASN A 235 -2.97 -7.55 8.57
CA ASN A 235 -3.96 -6.50 8.43
C ASN A 235 -4.59 -6.51 7.04
N HIS A 236 -5.89 -6.25 6.99
CA HIS A 236 -6.62 -5.91 5.76
C HIS A 236 -7.56 -4.76 6.10
N LEU A 237 -7.11 -3.52 5.93
CA LEU A 237 -7.86 -2.33 6.34
C LEU A 237 -8.97 -1.98 5.36
N GLU A 238 -9.90 -1.13 5.81
CA GLU A 238 -11.07 -0.68 5.04
C GLU A 238 -10.70 -0.26 3.61
N SER A 239 -11.31 -0.93 2.63
CA SER A 239 -11.12 -0.62 1.22
C SER A 239 -11.79 0.70 0.82
N ASN A 240 -11.44 1.23 -0.35
CA ASN A 240 -12.15 2.38 -0.93
C ASN A 240 -13.57 2.03 -1.44
N ARG A 241 -14.03 0.77 -1.25
CA ARG A 241 -15.35 0.23 -1.64
C ARG A 241 -15.74 0.58 -3.08
N ILE A 242 -14.79 0.51 -4.00
CA ILE A 242 -15.04 0.74 -5.43
C ILE A 242 -15.83 -0.44 -5.99
N THR A 243 -17.11 -0.22 -6.29
CA THR A 243 -18.04 -1.21 -6.81
C THR A 243 -17.93 -1.36 -8.33
N ALA A 244 -18.54 -2.40 -8.90
CA ALA A 244 -18.63 -2.58 -10.35
C ALA A 244 -19.29 -1.39 -11.07
N ASN A 245 -20.30 -0.76 -10.44
CA ASN A 245 -20.97 0.42 -11.00
C ASN A 245 -20.03 1.63 -11.04
N ASP A 246 -19.21 1.83 -10.00
CA ASP A 246 -18.22 2.92 -10.01
C ASP A 246 -17.15 2.66 -11.07
N LYS A 247 -16.68 1.42 -11.20
CA LYS A 247 -15.73 1.03 -12.26
C LYS A 247 -16.27 1.34 -13.65
N LYS A 248 -17.56 1.07 -13.89
CA LYS A 248 -18.25 1.42 -15.14
C LYS A 248 -18.29 2.94 -15.34
N LEU A 249 -18.70 3.69 -14.31
CA LEU A 249 -18.72 5.16 -14.33
C LEU A 249 -17.32 5.75 -14.67
N TYR A 250 -16.25 5.21 -14.07
CA TYR A 250 -14.88 5.68 -14.32
C TYR A 250 -14.41 5.33 -15.74
N SER A 251 -14.70 4.12 -16.20
CA SER A 251 -14.38 3.68 -17.57
C SER A 251 -15.10 4.52 -18.63
N GLU A 252 -16.37 4.85 -18.41
CA GLU A 252 -17.15 5.71 -19.29
C GLU A 252 -16.62 7.14 -19.33
N PHE A 253 -16.18 7.70 -18.20
CA PHE A 253 -15.52 9.00 -18.17
C PHE A 253 -14.17 9.00 -18.92
N MET A 254 -13.38 7.92 -18.79
CA MET A 254 -12.11 7.80 -19.51
C MET A 254 -12.31 7.76 -21.03
N LYS A 255 -13.43 7.21 -21.50
CA LYS A 255 -13.84 7.23 -22.91
C LYS A 255 -14.40 8.58 -23.33
N GLU A 256 -15.28 9.16 -22.51
CA GLU A 256 -16.03 10.38 -22.79
C GLU A 256 -15.83 11.41 -21.67
N LYS A 257 -14.87 12.31 -21.90
CA LYS A 257 -14.38 13.28 -20.91
C LYS A 257 -15.27 14.53 -20.83
N THR A 258 -16.57 14.34 -20.63
CA THR A 258 -17.53 15.45 -20.48
C THR A 258 -17.51 16.04 -19.07
N ALA A 259 -17.90 17.32 -18.92
CA ALA A 259 -17.93 18.00 -17.63
C ALA A 259 -18.91 17.35 -16.63
N GLU A 260 -20.11 16.98 -17.09
CA GLU A 260 -21.11 16.30 -16.22
C GLU A 260 -20.61 14.95 -15.69
N LYS A 261 -19.92 14.17 -16.54
CA LYS A 261 -19.31 12.90 -16.13
C LYS A 261 -18.15 13.13 -15.17
N PHE A 262 -17.34 14.17 -15.40
CA PHE A 262 -16.27 14.56 -14.49
C PHE A 262 -16.80 14.89 -13.09
N ASP A 263 -17.87 15.68 -13.00
CA ASP A 263 -18.48 16.06 -11.71
C ASP A 263 -19.05 14.84 -10.99
N SER A 264 -19.76 13.98 -11.72
CA SER A 264 -20.34 12.73 -11.18
C SER A 264 -19.26 11.78 -10.64
N VAL A 265 -18.19 11.57 -11.40
CA VAL A 265 -17.03 10.75 -11.00
C VAL A 265 -16.36 11.34 -9.77
N THR A 266 -16.09 12.65 -9.77
CA THR A 266 -15.39 13.34 -8.68
C THR A 266 -16.21 13.29 -7.39
N HIS A 267 -17.53 13.51 -7.48
CA HIS A 267 -18.43 13.42 -6.34
C HIS A 267 -18.44 12.01 -5.73
N ASN A 268 -18.61 10.98 -6.58
CA ASN A 268 -18.63 9.59 -6.16
C ASN A 268 -17.31 9.17 -5.49
N ILE A 269 -16.17 9.46 -6.13
CA ILE A 269 -14.84 9.19 -5.57
C ILE A 269 -14.66 9.90 -4.23
N ARG A 270 -15.02 11.18 -4.15
CA ARG A 270 -14.85 11.98 -2.92
C ARG A 270 -15.64 11.40 -1.76
N GLN A 271 -16.91 11.04 -1.97
CA GLN A 271 -17.75 10.46 -0.91
C GLN A 271 -17.17 9.15 -0.38
N LYS A 272 -16.77 8.25 -1.27
CA LYS A 272 -16.22 6.93 -0.90
C LYS A 272 -14.88 7.04 -0.20
N LEU A 273 -13.96 7.81 -0.78
CA LEU A 273 -12.65 8.02 -0.19
C LEU A 273 -12.73 8.69 1.18
N ASN A 274 -13.63 9.67 1.37
CA ASN A 274 -13.79 10.32 2.66
C ASN A 274 -14.17 9.33 3.77
N ILE A 275 -15.16 8.48 3.52
CA ILE A 275 -15.61 7.47 4.48
C ILE A 275 -14.49 6.46 4.72
N ALA A 276 -13.85 5.96 3.65
CA ALA A 276 -12.78 4.98 3.75
C ALA A 276 -11.58 5.51 4.56
N TYR A 277 -11.11 6.74 4.29
CA TYR A 277 -10.01 7.34 5.05
C TYR A 277 -10.33 7.54 6.53
N GLN A 278 -11.54 7.98 6.86
CA GLN A 278 -11.96 8.16 8.26
C GLN A 278 -12.02 6.82 9.00
N THR A 279 -12.54 5.78 8.36
CA THR A 279 -12.59 4.43 8.93
C THR A 279 -11.19 3.85 9.10
N ARG A 280 -10.33 3.93 8.06
CA ARG A 280 -8.93 3.48 8.13
C ARG A 280 -8.15 4.18 9.25
N ALA A 281 -8.40 5.47 9.48
CA ALA A 281 -7.75 6.20 10.57
C ALA A 281 -8.04 5.58 11.94
N ARG A 282 -9.31 5.27 12.22
CA ARG A 282 -9.72 4.61 13.49
C ARG A 282 -9.14 3.20 13.61
N GLN A 283 -9.14 2.43 12.52
CA GLN A 283 -8.54 1.10 12.49
C GLN A 283 -7.03 1.18 12.77
N ALA A 284 -6.33 2.12 12.15
CA ALA A 284 -4.90 2.32 12.34
C ALA A 284 -4.56 2.76 13.76
N ASP A 285 -5.38 3.61 14.38
CA ASP A 285 -5.22 4.00 15.79
C ASP A 285 -5.35 2.78 16.72
N LEU A 286 -6.39 1.95 16.54
CA LEU A 286 -6.60 0.72 17.31
C LEU A 286 -5.43 -0.27 17.13
N ILE A 287 -5.01 -0.52 15.89
CA ILE A 287 -3.89 -1.44 15.61
C ILE A 287 -2.59 -0.91 16.23
N SER A 288 -2.33 0.39 16.16
CA SER A 288 -1.16 1.02 16.78
C SER A 288 -1.11 0.81 18.30
N GLU A 289 -2.27 0.90 18.97
CA GLU A 289 -2.37 0.59 20.40
C GLU A 289 -2.09 -0.88 20.71
N TRP A 290 -2.63 -1.80 19.90
CA TRP A 290 -2.35 -3.23 20.06
C TRP A 290 -0.87 -3.56 19.86
N ILE A 291 -0.21 -2.96 18.86
CA ILE A 291 1.23 -3.12 18.61
C ILE A 291 2.05 -2.67 19.81
N LYS A 292 1.74 -1.49 20.38
CA LYS A 292 2.48 -0.92 21.52
C LYS A 292 2.36 -1.76 22.80
N ASN A 293 1.28 -2.51 22.94
CA ASN A 293 1.03 -3.37 24.09
C ASN A 293 1.60 -4.79 23.92
N GLN A 294 2.41 -5.04 22.88
CA GLN A 294 3.05 -6.34 22.70
C GLN A 294 4.37 -6.45 23.45
N ASP A 295 4.50 -7.52 24.22
CA ASP A 295 5.74 -7.97 24.82
C ASP A 295 6.17 -9.26 24.10
N SER A 296 7.12 -9.15 23.18
CA SER A 296 7.63 -10.24 22.34
C SER A 296 9.03 -9.90 21.86
N ASP A 297 9.85 -10.92 21.59
CA ASP A 297 11.23 -10.73 21.10
C ASP A 297 11.26 -9.90 19.81
N ALA A 298 10.27 -10.07 18.94
CA ALA A 298 10.07 -9.24 17.78
C ALA A 298 8.60 -9.01 17.44
N ILE A 299 8.35 -7.93 16.69
CA ILE A 299 7.04 -7.60 16.13
C ILE A 299 7.18 -7.50 14.62
N ILE A 300 6.24 -8.11 13.90
CA ILE A 300 6.10 -7.96 12.45
C ILE A 300 4.68 -7.49 12.17
N VAL A 301 4.53 -6.53 11.28
CA VAL A 301 3.22 -6.02 10.85
C VAL A 301 3.18 -6.04 9.33
N CYS A 302 2.24 -6.75 8.76
CA CYS A 302 2.10 -6.83 7.32
C CYS A 302 0.64 -6.83 6.87
N GLY A 303 0.45 -6.76 5.55
CA GLY A 303 -0.85 -6.88 4.91
C GLY A 303 -1.23 -5.68 4.07
N ASP A 304 -2.47 -5.71 3.61
CA ASP A 304 -3.08 -4.69 2.77
C ASP A 304 -3.67 -3.57 3.63
N PHE A 305 -3.03 -2.41 3.62
CA PHE A 305 -3.48 -1.24 4.38
C PHE A 305 -4.51 -0.43 3.61
N ASN A 306 -4.78 -0.77 2.34
CA ASN A 306 -5.64 -0.02 1.43
C ASN A 306 -5.27 1.47 1.30
N ASP A 307 -4.04 1.83 1.68
CA ASP A 307 -3.55 3.20 1.70
C ASP A 307 -2.07 3.28 1.35
N THR A 308 -1.67 4.42 0.80
CA THR A 308 -0.33 4.60 0.22
C THR A 308 0.74 4.78 1.30
N PRO A 309 2.04 4.69 0.97
CA PRO A 309 3.12 4.99 1.92
C PRO A 309 3.06 6.43 2.46
N ILE A 310 2.38 7.34 1.77
CA ILE A 310 2.14 8.72 2.21
C ILE A 310 0.73 8.84 2.78
N SER A 311 0.47 8.15 3.89
CA SER A 311 -0.85 8.14 4.52
C SER A 311 -0.81 8.07 6.05
N TYR A 312 -1.89 8.52 6.68
CA TYR A 312 -2.03 8.48 8.14
C TYR A 312 -2.02 7.03 8.64
N ALA A 313 -2.73 6.13 7.94
CA ALA A 313 -2.80 4.73 8.32
C ALA A 313 -1.42 4.06 8.33
N TYR A 314 -0.64 4.29 7.26
CA TYR A 314 0.76 3.85 7.17
C TYR A 314 1.59 4.37 8.34
N ASN A 315 1.62 5.69 8.55
CA ASN A 315 2.49 6.30 9.56
C ASN A 315 2.08 5.92 10.98
N ARG A 316 0.77 5.80 11.24
CA ARG A 316 0.22 5.48 12.55
C ARG A 316 0.48 4.04 12.96
N ILE A 317 0.33 3.10 12.03
CA ILE A 317 0.64 1.67 12.27
C ILE A 317 2.14 1.44 12.35
N LYS A 318 2.91 2.08 11.47
CA LYS A 318 4.38 2.01 11.50
C LYS A 318 4.92 2.43 12.86
N GLY A 319 4.55 3.61 13.35
CA GLY A 319 5.12 4.16 14.60
C GLY A 319 6.65 4.06 14.61
N ASP A 320 7.18 3.36 15.61
CA ASP A 320 8.62 3.15 15.82
C ASP A 320 9.19 1.91 15.10
N LEU A 321 8.34 1.16 14.38
CA LEU A 321 8.76 0.06 13.52
C LEU A 321 9.50 0.58 12.28
N ASN A 322 10.32 -0.28 11.71
CA ASN A 322 10.94 -0.07 10.40
C ASN A 322 10.03 -0.62 9.30
N ASP A 323 10.09 -0.02 8.12
CA ASP A 323 9.41 -0.51 6.92
C ASP A 323 10.45 -1.22 6.04
N ALA A 324 10.27 -2.51 5.81
CA ALA A 324 11.18 -3.34 5.05
C ALA A 324 11.34 -2.83 3.60
N TYR A 325 10.27 -2.32 3.00
CA TYR A 325 10.31 -1.77 1.65
C TYR A 325 11.06 -0.44 1.62
N TYR A 326 10.89 0.41 2.62
CA TYR A 326 11.69 1.63 2.75
C TYR A 326 13.19 1.33 2.89
N GLU A 327 13.56 0.35 3.71
CA GLU A 327 14.96 0.01 3.99
C GLU A 327 15.69 -0.71 2.85
N THR A 328 14.96 -1.50 2.04
CA THR A 328 15.59 -2.43 1.10
C THR A 328 14.95 -2.51 -0.28
N GLY A 329 13.82 -1.82 -0.49
CA GLY A 329 13.08 -1.82 -1.74
C GLY A 329 13.68 -0.89 -2.80
N PHE A 330 13.19 -1.06 -4.04
CA PHE A 330 13.58 -0.25 -5.18
C PHE A 330 12.38 0.24 -5.98
N GLY A 331 12.29 1.56 -6.13
CA GLY A 331 11.26 2.22 -6.93
C GLY A 331 9.89 2.27 -6.22
N PRO A 332 8.80 2.44 -6.97
CA PRO A 332 7.50 2.77 -6.40
C PRO A 332 6.77 1.55 -5.81
N GLY A 333 7.27 0.33 -6.00
CA GLY A 333 6.72 -0.88 -5.38
C GLY A 333 5.23 -1.10 -5.57
N ILE A 334 4.68 -0.75 -6.74
CA ILE A 334 3.24 -0.89 -7.01
C ILE A 334 2.79 -2.33 -6.73
N SER A 335 1.91 -2.49 -5.74
CA SER A 335 1.31 -3.77 -5.32
C SER A 335 -0.10 -3.90 -5.86
N TYR A 336 -0.94 -2.86 -5.80
CA TYR A 336 -2.25 -2.84 -6.46
C TYR A 336 -2.15 -2.39 -7.91
N HIS A 337 -2.76 -3.11 -8.85
CA HIS A 337 -2.56 -2.86 -10.29
C HIS A 337 -3.81 -2.99 -11.16
N ALA A 338 -5.01 -2.85 -10.60
CA ALA A 338 -6.26 -2.97 -11.33
C ALA A 338 -6.96 -1.63 -11.59
N ASN A 339 -7.84 -1.62 -12.59
CA ASN A 339 -8.78 -0.52 -12.86
C ASN A 339 -8.14 0.86 -13.05
N TYR A 340 -6.96 0.93 -13.68
CA TYR A 340 -6.18 2.16 -13.88
C TYR A 340 -5.63 2.80 -12.60
N PHE A 341 -5.60 2.05 -11.51
CA PHE A 341 -4.96 2.47 -10.26
C PHE A 341 -3.69 1.65 -10.04
N TRP A 342 -2.62 2.35 -9.68
CA TRP A 342 -1.30 1.77 -9.43
C TRP A 342 -0.76 2.37 -8.14
N PHE A 343 -0.88 1.62 -7.04
CA PHE A 343 -0.45 2.06 -5.72
C PHE A 343 0.33 0.96 -5.00
N ARG A 344 1.24 1.35 -4.11
CA ARG A 344 1.75 0.45 -3.07
C ARG A 344 0.84 0.57 -1.86
N ILE A 345 0.07 -0.46 -1.57
CA ILE A 345 -0.86 -0.50 -0.42
C ILE A 345 -0.62 -1.71 0.49
N ASP A 346 0.23 -2.64 0.05
CA ASP A 346 0.68 -3.79 0.83
C ASP A 346 2.05 -3.46 1.44
N HIS A 347 2.19 -3.71 2.74
CA HIS A 347 3.38 -3.32 3.51
C HIS A 347 3.91 -4.49 4.35
N ILE A 348 5.21 -4.46 4.65
CA ILE A 348 5.87 -5.31 5.65
C ILE A 348 6.71 -4.39 6.53
N MET A 349 6.41 -4.39 7.82
CA MET A 349 7.09 -3.62 8.86
C MET A 349 7.59 -4.56 9.95
N HIS A 350 8.66 -4.18 10.63
CA HIS A 350 9.24 -4.99 11.69
C HIS A 350 9.83 -4.14 12.82
N SER A 351 9.95 -4.73 14.01
CA SER A 351 10.61 -4.09 15.15
C SER A 351 12.12 -3.97 14.91
N GLN A 352 12.77 -3.15 15.76
CA GLN A 352 14.20 -2.86 15.65
C GLN A 352 15.09 -4.10 15.84
N ASN A 353 14.58 -5.14 16.49
CA ASN A 353 15.28 -6.42 16.72
C ASN A 353 15.35 -7.30 15.47
N LEU A 354 14.70 -6.88 14.38
CA LEU A 354 14.78 -7.52 13.08
C LEU A 354 15.51 -6.62 12.09
N GLU A 355 16.17 -7.26 11.13
CA GLU A 355 16.74 -6.64 9.94
C GLU A 355 16.04 -7.22 8.71
N ALA A 356 15.67 -6.35 7.76
CA ALA A 356 15.08 -6.75 6.50
C ALA A 356 16.12 -6.84 5.38
N PHE A 357 15.85 -7.73 4.43
CA PHE A 357 16.59 -7.88 3.18
C PHE A 357 15.62 -8.05 2.02
N ASN A 358 15.97 -7.42 0.89
CA ASN A 358 15.33 -7.61 -0.42
C ASN A 358 13.79 -7.57 -0.38
N CYS A 359 13.20 -6.61 0.33
CA CYS A 359 11.75 -6.43 0.32
C CYS A 359 11.26 -6.11 -1.09
N THR A 360 10.46 -7.02 -1.66
CA THR A 360 10.15 -7.05 -3.09
C THR A 360 8.66 -7.21 -3.28
N VAL A 361 8.09 -6.38 -4.16
CA VAL A 361 6.77 -6.62 -4.73
C VAL A 361 6.95 -7.44 -6.00
N ASP A 362 6.51 -8.69 -5.96
CA ASP A 362 6.76 -9.66 -7.02
C ASP A 362 5.70 -9.56 -8.12
N ARG A 363 6.14 -9.10 -9.30
CA ARG A 363 5.29 -8.89 -10.46
C ARG A 363 5.27 -10.06 -11.44
N SER A 364 5.87 -11.19 -11.07
CA SER A 364 5.87 -12.42 -11.89
C SER A 364 4.48 -13.06 -11.97
N ILE A 365 3.63 -12.87 -10.95
CA ILE A 365 2.24 -13.33 -10.89
C ILE A 365 1.27 -12.16 -11.04
N LYS A 366 0.16 -12.35 -11.79
CA LYS A 366 -0.88 -11.33 -12.05
C LYS A 366 -2.30 -11.85 -11.86
N ASN A 367 -2.42 -12.93 -11.09
CA ASN A 367 -3.67 -13.67 -10.92
C ASN A 367 -4.58 -13.11 -9.82
N SER A 368 -4.08 -12.19 -9.00
CA SER A 368 -4.85 -11.29 -8.13
C SER A 368 -4.81 -9.88 -8.71
N ASP A 369 -5.66 -8.97 -8.23
CA ASP A 369 -5.51 -7.53 -8.48
C ASP A 369 -4.41 -6.86 -7.65
N HIS A 370 -3.83 -7.63 -6.72
CA HIS A 370 -2.59 -7.32 -6.02
C HIS A 370 -1.42 -8.17 -6.53
N TYR A 371 -0.22 -7.62 -6.42
CA TYR A 371 1.04 -8.33 -6.45
C TYR A 371 1.43 -8.71 -5.01
N PRO A 372 1.96 -9.94 -4.79
CA PRO A 372 2.50 -10.31 -3.50
C PRO A 372 3.71 -9.45 -3.11
N ILE A 373 3.84 -9.17 -1.81
CA ILE A 373 5.02 -8.54 -1.22
C ILE A 373 5.72 -9.52 -0.30
N TYR A 374 7.05 -9.64 -0.39
CA TYR A 374 7.83 -10.45 0.54
C TYR A 374 9.08 -9.73 1.00
N SER A 375 9.62 -10.16 2.13
CA SER A 375 10.96 -9.78 2.59
C SER A 375 11.60 -10.93 3.36
N TYR A 376 12.93 -10.99 3.31
CA TYR A 376 13.71 -11.86 4.19
C TYR A 376 14.01 -11.08 5.47
N LEU A 377 13.73 -11.69 6.61
CA LEU A 377 13.91 -11.09 7.92
C LEU A 377 14.91 -11.91 8.73
N ARG A 378 15.73 -11.24 9.52
CA ARG A 378 16.72 -11.85 10.40
C ARG A 378 16.66 -11.21 11.78
N PHE A 379 16.76 -12.01 12.85
CA PHE A 379 16.96 -11.48 14.19
C PHE A 379 18.35 -10.87 14.31
N LYS A 380 18.43 -9.64 14.81
CA LYS A 380 19.72 -9.03 15.17
C LYS A 380 20.24 -9.68 16.45
N ASP A 381 21.56 -9.80 16.54
CA ASP A 381 22.27 -10.31 17.71
C ASP A 381 22.11 -9.42 18.95
#